data_AF-A0A3C2EBC8-F1
#
_entry.id   AF-A0A3C2EBC8-F1
#
_cell.length_a   1.000
_cell.length_b   1.000
_cell.length_c   1.000
_cell.angle_alpha   90.00
_cell.angle_beta   90.00
_cell.angle_gamma   90.00
#
_symmetry.space_group_name_H-M   'P 1'
#
loop_
_entity.id
_entity.type
_entity.pdbx_description
1 polymer ?
#
loop_
_entity_poly.entity_id
_entity_poly.type
_entity_poly.pdbx_seq_one_letter_code
_entity_poly.pdbx_strand_id
1 'polypeptide(L)'
;MKLTVILKILLFPTLVLLLSSCQNEPCLAKWMYLNNYDNFMKNIEKKEADLSENDWKKMDEKYESFSTICNEKFWEDLSREEKDRVIENNMRYLILRVKSKFSGSLFKDLESEINSFVNGLDKEKLDQNADKIKKSWDDLKKNHAGELENAFSEMGKSLEEIGKQMGESTEK
;
A
#
# COMPACT_ATOMS: atom_id res chain seq x y z
N MET A 1 -40.67 -34.79 8.02
CA MET A 1 -40.02 -33.87 7.06
C MET A 1 -38.98 -34.67 6.28
N LYS A 2 -39.02 -34.72 4.94
CA LYS A 2 -38.15 -35.61 4.15
C LYS A 2 -36.70 -35.12 4.23
N LEU A 3 -35.73 -36.01 4.47
CA LEU A 3 -34.30 -35.70 4.61
C LEU A 3 -33.74 -34.90 3.42
N THR A 4 -34.29 -35.12 2.23
CA THR A 4 -33.99 -34.38 0.99
C THR A 4 -34.41 -32.91 1.00
N VAL A 5 -35.42 -32.54 1.81
CA VAL A 5 -35.86 -31.15 1.97
C VAL A 5 -34.91 -30.40 2.90
N ILE A 6 -34.42 -31.05 3.96
CA ILE A 6 -33.43 -30.48 4.89
C ILE A 6 -32.09 -30.25 4.19
N LEU A 7 -31.64 -31.20 3.36
CA LEU A 7 -30.39 -31.10 2.60
C LEU A 7 -30.40 -29.92 1.60
N LYS A 8 -31.54 -29.68 0.94
CA LYS A 8 -31.72 -28.54 0.02
C LYS A 8 -31.80 -27.19 0.74
N ILE A 9 -32.39 -27.14 1.94
CA ILE A 9 -32.50 -25.92 2.75
C ILE A 9 -31.16 -25.52 3.36
N LEU A 10 -30.26 -26.47 3.64
CA LEU A 10 -28.90 -26.19 4.15
C LEU A 10 -27.89 -25.84 3.04
N LEU A 11 -28.06 -26.36 1.82
CA LEU A 11 -27.17 -26.09 0.67
C LEU A 11 -27.36 -24.70 0.04
N PHE A 12 -28.56 -24.12 0.15
CA PHE A 12 -28.86 -22.82 -0.47
C PHE A 12 -28.23 -21.61 0.26
N PRO A 13 -28.28 -21.49 1.60
CA PRO A 13 -27.64 -20.37 2.31
C PRO A 13 -26.11 -20.46 2.31
N THR A 14 -25.53 -21.67 2.25
CA THR A 14 -24.08 -21.85 2.09
C THR A 14 -23.58 -21.36 0.73
N LEU A 15 -24.36 -21.56 -0.35
CA LEU A 15 -24.02 -21.04 -1.68
C LEU A 15 -24.13 -19.51 -1.78
N VAL A 16 -25.10 -18.89 -1.08
CA VAL A 16 -25.26 -17.42 -1.06
C VAL A 16 -24.15 -16.74 -0.25
N LEU A 17 -23.68 -17.34 0.85
CA LEU A 17 -22.55 -16.83 1.65
C LEU A 17 -21.22 -16.87 0.87
N LEU A 18 -21.03 -17.85 -0.02
CA LEU A 18 -19.85 -17.96 -0.88
C LEU A 18 -19.82 -16.88 -1.99
N LEU A 19 -20.97 -16.32 -2.37
CA LEU A 19 -21.04 -15.26 -3.40
C LEU A 19 -20.74 -13.87 -2.84
N SER A 20 -20.97 -13.63 -1.55
CA SER A 20 -20.63 -12.37 -0.87
C SER A 20 -19.12 -12.17 -0.67
N SER A 21 -18.32 -13.25 -0.67
CA SER A 21 -16.85 -13.16 -0.57
C SER A 21 -16.16 -12.78 -1.89
N CYS A 22 -16.86 -12.82 -3.02
CA CYS A 22 -16.28 -12.52 -4.35
C CYS A 22 -16.56 -11.09 -4.86
N GLN A 23 -17.30 -10.26 -4.12
CA GLN A 23 -17.72 -8.93 -4.62
C GLN A 23 -16.76 -7.78 -4.35
N ASN A 24 -15.65 -7.98 -3.64
CA ASN A 24 -14.69 -6.92 -3.32
C ASN A 24 -13.23 -7.32 -3.60
N GLU A 25 -12.98 -8.13 -4.62
CA GLU A 25 -11.61 -8.41 -5.04
C GLU A 25 -11.03 -7.15 -5.73
N PRO A 26 -10.04 -6.46 -5.13
CA PRO A 26 -9.58 -5.16 -5.64
C PRO A 26 -8.92 -5.27 -7.01
N CYS A 27 -8.53 -6.48 -7.43
CA CYS A 27 -7.73 -6.74 -8.61
C CYS A 27 -8.51 -7.40 -9.77
N LEU A 28 -9.85 -7.24 -9.84
CA LEU A 28 -10.64 -7.84 -10.93
C LEU A 28 -10.30 -7.25 -12.31
N ALA A 29 -10.03 -5.95 -12.38
CA ALA A 29 -9.67 -5.25 -13.62
C ALA A 29 -8.70 -4.09 -13.33
N LYS A 30 -7.87 -3.72 -14.32
CA LYS A 30 -6.87 -2.63 -14.19
C LYS A 30 -7.47 -1.32 -13.67
N TRP A 31 -8.56 -0.85 -14.28
CA TRP A 31 -9.21 0.40 -13.86
C TRP A 31 -9.77 0.33 -12.43
N MET A 32 -10.23 -0.86 -12.02
CA MET A 32 -10.77 -1.10 -10.69
C MET A 32 -9.66 -1.10 -9.65
N TYR A 33 -8.52 -1.73 -9.96
CA TYR A 33 -7.31 -1.67 -9.13
C TYR A 33 -6.90 -0.22 -8.86
N LEU A 34 -6.67 0.56 -9.91
CA LEU A 34 -6.20 1.94 -9.78
C LEU A 34 -7.19 2.79 -8.96
N ASN A 35 -8.48 2.76 -9.32
CA ASN A 35 -9.49 3.54 -8.62
C ASN A 35 -9.71 3.10 -7.16
N ASN A 36 -9.67 1.80 -6.89
CA ASN A 36 -9.80 1.28 -5.53
C ASN A 36 -8.60 1.68 -4.68
N TYR A 37 -7.41 1.71 -5.26
CA TYR A 37 -6.21 2.11 -4.55
C TYR A 37 -6.28 3.61 -4.19
N ASP A 38 -6.64 4.50 -5.11
CA ASP A 38 -6.76 5.92 -4.73
C ASP A 38 -7.88 6.18 -3.74
N ASN A 39 -8.99 5.47 -3.85
CA ASN A 39 -10.10 5.61 -2.90
C ASN A 39 -9.70 5.11 -1.51
N PHE A 40 -8.91 4.04 -1.44
CA PHE A 40 -8.29 3.59 -0.20
C PHE A 40 -7.39 4.67 0.39
N MET A 41 -6.49 5.25 -0.40
CA MET A 41 -5.60 6.32 0.06
C MET A 41 -6.36 7.56 0.53
N LYS A 42 -7.32 8.06 -0.25
CA LYS A 42 -8.18 9.19 0.13
C LYS A 42 -8.95 8.93 1.44
N ASN A 43 -9.29 7.69 1.74
CA ASN A 43 -9.99 7.34 2.97
C ASN A 43 -9.04 7.30 4.17
N ILE A 44 -7.80 6.81 4.01
CA ILE A 44 -6.79 6.83 5.07
C ILE A 44 -6.38 8.26 5.37
N GLU A 45 -6.06 9.07 4.37
CA GLU A 45 -5.64 10.48 4.54
C GLU A 45 -6.68 11.29 5.34
N LYS A 46 -7.97 10.95 5.23
CA LYS A 46 -9.05 11.62 5.98
C LYS A 46 -9.18 11.17 7.43
N LYS A 47 -8.67 9.99 7.78
CA LYS A 47 -8.94 9.32 9.06
C LYS A 47 -7.69 8.95 9.83
N GLU A 48 -6.50 9.14 9.26
CA GLU A 48 -5.23 8.66 9.81
C GLU A 48 -5.01 9.04 11.27
N ALA A 49 -5.44 10.25 11.67
CA ALA A 49 -5.32 10.74 13.04
C ALA A 49 -6.20 10.00 14.06
N ASP A 50 -7.27 9.34 13.59
CA ASP A 50 -8.24 8.62 14.42
C ASP A 50 -8.03 7.10 14.39
N LEU A 51 -7.11 6.59 13.56
CA LEU A 51 -6.89 5.15 13.39
C LEU A 51 -6.15 4.56 14.60
N SER A 52 -6.74 3.52 15.19
CA SER A 52 -6.05 2.70 16.19
C SER A 52 -5.03 1.78 15.52
N GLU A 53 -4.10 1.21 16.28
CA GLU A 53 -3.16 0.21 15.77
C GLU A 53 -3.88 -1.01 15.15
N ASN A 54 -5.04 -1.40 15.68
CA ASN A 54 -5.84 -2.48 15.11
C ASN A 54 -6.50 -2.08 13.78
N ASP A 55 -6.83 -0.81 13.60
CA ASP A 55 -7.35 -0.32 12.32
C ASP A 55 -6.23 -0.26 11.29
N TRP A 56 -5.04 0.18 11.70
CA TRP A 56 -3.86 0.17 10.85
C TRP A 56 -3.50 -1.23 10.35
N LYS A 57 -3.58 -2.27 11.18
CA LYS A 57 -3.36 -3.65 10.72
C LYS A 57 -4.31 -4.06 9.59
N LYS A 58 -5.57 -3.63 9.65
CA LYS A 58 -6.54 -3.86 8.56
C LYS A 58 -6.20 -3.05 7.32
N MET A 59 -5.63 -1.85 7.49
CA MET A 59 -5.12 -1.06 6.37
C MET A 59 -3.89 -1.73 5.76
N ASP A 60 -3.01 -2.33 6.57
CA ASP A 60 -1.80 -3.04 6.12
C ASP A 60 -2.18 -4.23 5.23
N GLU A 61 -3.16 -5.05 5.63
CA GLU A 61 -3.70 -6.15 4.82
C GLU A 61 -4.27 -5.68 3.46
N LYS A 62 -4.98 -4.55 3.48
CA LYS A 62 -5.56 -3.99 2.26
C LYS A 62 -4.52 -3.33 1.36
N TYR A 63 -3.51 -2.70 1.95
CA TYR A 63 -2.35 -2.18 1.24
C TYR A 63 -1.58 -3.29 0.55
N GLU A 64 -1.30 -4.41 1.23
CA GLU A 64 -0.61 -5.58 0.64
C GLU A 64 -1.35 -6.13 -0.58
N SER A 65 -2.68 -6.14 -0.54
CA SER A 65 -3.50 -6.52 -1.70
C SER A 65 -3.26 -5.62 -2.91
N PHE A 66 -2.98 -4.33 -2.70
CA PHE A 66 -2.71 -3.37 -3.77
C PHE A 66 -1.24 -3.34 -4.20
N SER A 67 -0.30 -3.33 -3.25
CA SER A 67 1.14 -3.17 -3.49
C SER A 67 1.78 -4.43 -4.07
N THR A 68 1.21 -5.59 -3.76
CA THR A 68 1.77 -6.89 -4.15
C THR A 68 0.83 -7.58 -5.12
N ILE A 69 -0.36 -8.01 -4.67
CA ILE A 69 -1.24 -8.89 -5.45
C ILE A 69 -1.74 -8.20 -6.74
N CYS A 70 -2.36 -7.02 -6.61
CA CYS A 70 -2.83 -6.29 -7.78
C CYS A 70 -1.68 -5.79 -8.65
N ASN A 71 -0.57 -5.41 -8.03
CA ASN A 71 0.58 -4.87 -8.75
C ASN A 71 1.22 -5.95 -9.63
N GLU A 72 1.55 -7.12 -9.09
CA GLU A 72 2.08 -8.26 -9.87
C GLU A 72 1.18 -8.62 -11.05
N LYS A 73 -0.15 -8.53 -10.86
CA LYS A 73 -1.12 -8.85 -11.89
C LYS A 73 -1.15 -7.84 -13.05
N PHE A 74 -0.95 -6.55 -12.78
CA PHE A 74 -1.22 -5.48 -13.74
C PHE A 74 0.00 -4.64 -14.14
N TRP A 75 1.14 -4.75 -13.44
CA TRP A 75 2.29 -3.85 -13.59
C TRP A 75 2.77 -3.70 -15.03
N GLU A 76 2.91 -4.81 -15.76
CA GLU A 76 3.35 -4.81 -17.16
C GLU A 76 2.35 -4.14 -18.11
N ASP A 77 1.06 -4.15 -17.76
CA ASP A 77 -0.03 -3.55 -18.53
C ASP A 77 -0.34 -2.09 -18.14
N LEU A 78 0.38 -1.55 -17.15
CA LEU A 78 0.27 -0.16 -16.75
C LEU A 78 1.09 0.73 -17.69
N SER A 79 0.47 1.82 -18.14
CA SER A 79 1.19 2.95 -18.72
C SER A 79 2.11 3.59 -17.70
N ARG A 80 3.07 4.40 -18.15
CA ARG A 80 4.00 5.12 -17.27
C ARG A 80 3.27 5.96 -16.22
N GLU A 81 2.26 6.72 -16.63
CA GLU A 81 1.45 7.55 -15.73
C GLU A 81 0.69 6.69 -14.70
N GLU A 82 0.21 5.51 -15.09
CA GLU A 82 -0.43 4.57 -14.17
C GLU A 82 0.58 3.96 -13.17
N LYS A 83 1.80 3.64 -13.62
CA LYS A 83 2.90 3.17 -12.75
C LYS A 83 3.29 4.25 -11.74
N ASP A 84 3.47 5.49 -12.19
CA ASP A 84 3.78 6.64 -11.33
C ASP A 84 2.69 6.83 -10.25
N ARG A 85 1.41 6.67 -10.61
CA ARG A 85 0.29 6.73 -9.65
C ARG A 85 0.33 5.61 -8.61
N VAL A 86 0.68 4.38 -9.01
CA VAL A 86 0.84 3.26 -8.06
C VAL A 86 2.01 3.51 -7.11
N ILE A 87 3.16 3.93 -7.64
CA ILE A 87 4.34 4.27 -6.84
C ILE A 87 3.99 5.39 -5.85
N GLU A 88 3.31 6.45 -6.31
CA GLU A 88 2.90 7.55 -5.44
C GLU A 88 1.99 7.07 -4.31
N ASN A 89 1.00 6.22 -4.59
CA ASN A 89 0.13 5.65 -3.56
C ASN A 89 0.92 4.78 -2.58
N ASN A 90 1.88 3.98 -3.04
CA ASN A 90 2.76 3.21 -2.16
C ASN A 90 3.55 4.12 -1.22
N MET A 91 4.21 5.15 -1.78
CA MET A 91 4.99 6.11 -1.01
C MET A 91 4.13 6.81 0.05
N ARG A 92 2.95 7.29 -0.35
CA ARG A 92 2.02 7.96 0.57
C ARG A 92 1.58 7.02 1.68
N TYR A 93 1.19 5.78 1.37
CA TYR A 93 0.77 4.80 2.39
C TYR A 93 1.87 4.58 3.42
N LEU A 94 3.08 4.27 2.93
CA LEU A 94 4.24 3.99 3.74
C LEU A 94 4.52 5.16 4.70
N ILE A 95 4.49 6.40 4.21
CA ILE A 95 4.72 7.60 5.01
C ILE A 95 3.67 7.79 6.10
N LEU A 96 2.38 7.62 5.78
CA LEU A 96 1.30 7.71 6.77
C LEU A 96 1.44 6.59 7.82
N ARG A 97 1.82 5.39 7.38
CA ARG A 97 2.04 4.27 8.29
C ARG A 97 3.20 4.52 9.21
N VAL A 98 4.32 5.04 8.71
CA VAL A 98 5.44 5.51 9.53
C VAL A 98 4.90 6.52 10.51
N LYS A 99 4.30 7.64 10.07
CA LYS A 99 3.73 8.68 10.93
C LYS A 99 2.91 8.13 12.10
N SER A 100 2.06 7.12 11.84
CA SER A 100 1.23 6.49 12.88
C SER A 100 2.01 5.82 14.01
N LYS A 101 3.25 5.37 13.76
CA LYS A 101 4.12 4.70 14.73
C LYS A 101 4.90 5.68 15.60
N PHE A 102 4.89 6.97 15.29
CA PHE A 102 5.66 7.98 16.01
C PHE A 102 4.78 8.75 16.99
N SER A 103 5.32 9.00 18.18
CA SER A 103 4.73 9.96 19.09
C SER A 103 5.02 11.39 18.62
N GLY A 104 4.12 12.33 18.91
CA GLY A 104 4.08 13.65 18.27
C GLY A 104 5.32 14.54 18.40
N SER A 105 6.27 14.30 19.32
CA SER A 105 7.55 15.03 19.33
C SER A 105 8.57 14.41 18.37
N LEU A 106 8.68 13.08 18.36
CA LEU A 106 9.59 12.35 17.49
C LEU A 106 9.14 12.43 16.03
N PHE A 107 7.83 12.45 15.79
CA PHE A 107 7.30 12.71 14.46
C PHE A 107 7.62 14.14 13.99
N LYS A 108 7.55 15.17 14.84
CA LYS A 108 7.82 16.56 14.41
C LYS A 108 9.25 16.76 13.91
N ASP A 109 10.22 16.11 14.54
CA ASP A 109 11.61 16.17 14.09
C ASP A 109 11.77 15.47 12.73
N LEU A 110 11.13 14.31 12.58
CA LEU A 110 11.12 13.53 11.33
C LEU A 110 10.23 14.13 10.23
N GLU A 111 9.21 14.90 10.60
CA GLU A 111 8.17 15.44 9.73
C GLU A 111 8.78 16.38 8.71
N SER A 112 9.77 17.18 9.12
CA SER A 112 10.50 18.06 8.19
C SER A 112 11.27 17.27 7.13
N GLU A 113 11.93 16.18 7.52
CA GLU A 113 12.69 15.31 6.62
C GLU A 113 11.76 14.49 5.70
N ILE A 114 10.67 13.93 6.25
CA ILE A 114 9.63 13.23 5.50
C ILE A 114 8.96 14.18 4.50
N ASN A 115 8.59 15.39 4.92
CA ASN A 115 7.96 16.36 4.02
C ASN A 115 8.93 16.83 2.94
N SER A 116 10.21 17.06 3.29
CA SER A 116 11.23 17.39 2.29
C SER A 116 11.43 16.24 1.29
N PHE A 117 11.40 15.00 1.76
CA PHE A 117 11.45 13.82 0.91
C PHE A 117 10.24 13.76 -0.02
N VAL A 118 9.00 13.83 0.50
CA VAL A 118 7.75 13.84 -0.28
C VAL A 118 7.71 14.96 -1.31
N ASN A 119 8.08 16.17 -0.91
CA ASN A 119 8.05 17.34 -1.79
C ASN A 119 9.20 17.32 -2.80
N GLY A 120 10.32 16.67 -2.46
CA GLY A 120 11.47 16.45 -3.34
C GLY A 120 11.29 15.29 -4.32
N LEU A 121 10.25 14.47 -4.15
CA LEU A 121 9.86 13.48 -5.14
C LEU A 121 9.37 14.22 -6.40
N ASP A 122 10.18 14.17 -7.45
CA ASP A 122 9.73 14.54 -8.79
C ASP A 122 8.68 13.51 -9.24
N LYS A 123 7.40 13.85 -9.02
CA LYS A 123 6.25 12.97 -9.24
C LYS A 123 6.13 12.49 -10.69
N GLU A 124 6.74 13.20 -11.63
CA GLU A 124 6.75 12.84 -13.06
C GLU A 124 7.86 11.85 -13.43
N LYS A 125 8.74 11.51 -12.47
CA LYS A 125 9.95 10.69 -12.64
C LYS A 125 10.23 9.79 -11.44
N LEU A 126 9.20 9.27 -10.79
CA LEU A 126 9.36 8.40 -9.63
C LEU A 126 10.08 7.11 -10.01
N ASP A 127 9.72 6.53 -11.14
CA ASP A 127 10.37 5.37 -11.77
C ASP A 127 11.89 5.58 -11.97
N GLN A 128 12.28 6.74 -12.49
CA GLN A 128 13.68 7.09 -12.80
C GLN A 128 14.49 7.54 -11.58
N ASN A 129 13.82 7.84 -10.47
CA ASN A 129 14.45 8.34 -9.25
C ASN A 129 14.46 7.31 -8.11
N ALA A 130 14.12 6.05 -8.38
CA ALA A 130 14.13 4.94 -7.42
C ALA A 130 15.38 4.91 -6.52
N ASP A 131 16.57 5.07 -7.11
CA ASP A 131 17.84 5.08 -6.37
C ASP A 131 17.98 6.30 -5.44
N LYS A 132 17.47 7.47 -5.85
CA LYS A 132 17.46 8.66 -5.00
C LYS A 132 16.46 8.52 -3.86
N ILE A 133 15.32 7.90 -4.13
CA ILE A 133 14.29 7.58 -3.13
C ILE A 133 14.90 6.64 -2.08
N LYS A 134 15.53 5.55 -2.53
CA LYS A 134 16.22 4.59 -1.68
C LYS A 134 17.34 5.24 -0.86
N LYS A 135 18.18 6.04 -1.48
CA LYS A 135 19.28 6.73 -0.78
C LYS A 135 18.75 7.69 0.29
N SER A 136 17.75 8.49 -0.03
CA SER A 136 17.14 9.43 0.92
C SER A 136 16.50 8.68 2.10
N TRP A 137 15.92 7.51 1.82
CA TRP A 137 15.39 6.63 2.84
C TRP A 137 16.47 6.02 3.74
N ASP A 138 17.57 5.53 3.16
CA ASP A 138 18.69 4.98 3.90
C ASP A 138 19.35 6.04 4.81
N ASP A 139 19.47 7.28 4.32
CA ASP A 139 19.97 8.41 5.09
C ASP A 139 19.05 8.73 6.28
N LEU A 140 17.73 8.76 6.05
CA LEU A 140 16.72 8.99 7.09
C LEU A 140 16.73 7.86 8.14
N LYS A 141 16.79 6.59 7.71
CA LYS A 141 16.93 5.44 8.62
C LYS A 141 18.19 5.56 9.48
N LYS A 142 19.33 5.94 8.89
CA LYS A 142 20.61 6.06 9.61
C LYS A 142 20.57 7.11 10.71
N ASN A 143 19.88 8.23 10.46
CA ASN A 143 19.76 9.32 11.42
C ASN A 143 18.81 9.00 12.60
N HIS A 144 17.90 8.04 12.42
CA HIS A 144 16.83 7.74 13.37
C HIS A 144 16.77 6.24 13.80
N ALA A 145 17.86 5.49 13.63
CA ALA A 145 17.89 4.03 13.76
C ALA A 145 17.57 3.46 15.16
N GLY A 146 17.77 4.22 16.23
CA GLY A 146 17.79 3.71 17.61
C GLY A 146 16.44 3.24 18.18
N GLU A 147 15.31 3.82 17.78
CA GLU A 147 13.98 3.51 18.33
C GLU A 147 13.00 2.93 17.30
N LEU A 148 13.42 2.87 16.03
CA LEU A 148 12.50 2.80 14.89
C LEU A 148 12.92 1.77 13.84
N GLU A 149 13.90 0.93 14.19
CA GLU A 149 14.52 -0.03 13.28
C GLU A 149 13.48 -0.93 12.60
N ASN A 150 12.43 -1.34 13.31
CA ASN A 150 11.38 -2.20 12.77
C ASN A 150 10.50 -1.48 11.72
N ALA A 151 10.02 -0.26 12.02
CA ALA A 151 9.20 0.52 11.09
C ALA A 151 10.01 0.93 9.85
N PHE A 152 11.28 1.30 10.04
CA PHE A 152 12.19 1.61 8.93
C PHE A 152 12.57 0.38 8.10
N SER A 153 12.68 -0.79 8.74
CA SER A 153 12.97 -2.05 8.06
C SER A 153 11.80 -2.52 7.22
N GLU A 154 10.57 -2.47 7.75
CA GLU A 154 9.35 -2.83 7.01
C GLU A 154 9.16 -1.95 5.78
N MET A 155 9.22 -0.63 5.92
CA MET A 155 9.14 0.26 4.77
C MET A 155 10.33 0.10 3.82
N GLY A 156 11.55 -0.11 4.33
CA GLY A 156 12.71 -0.37 3.47
C GLY A 156 12.53 -1.58 2.57
N LYS A 157 11.91 -2.67 3.08
CA LYS A 157 11.56 -3.85 2.27
C LYS A 157 10.52 -3.51 1.21
N SER A 158 9.46 -2.78 1.59
CA SER A 158 8.44 -2.35 0.61
C SER A 158 9.02 -1.45 -0.48
N LEU A 159 9.94 -0.53 -0.14
CA LEU A 159 10.64 0.30 -1.11
C LEU A 159 11.59 -0.51 -2.01
N GLU A 160 12.21 -1.56 -1.47
CA GLU A 160 13.04 -2.47 -2.27
C GLU A 160 12.21 -3.27 -3.28
N GLU A 161 11.03 -3.74 -2.88
CA GLU A 161 10.09 -4.44 -3.76
C GLU A 161 9.59 -3.52 -4.88
N ILE A 162 9.20 -2.28 -4.53
CA ILE A 162 8.84 -1.25 -5.52
C ILE A 162 10.03 -0.96 -6.44
N GLY A 163 11.24 -0.86 -5.88
CA GLY A 163 12.49 -0.67 -6.62
C GLY A 163 12.77 -1.76 -7.64
N LYS A 164 12.61 -3.03 -7.27
CA LYS A 164 12.78 -4.19 -8.17
C LYS A 164 11.79 -4.13 -9.33
N GLN A 165 10.53 -3.85 -9.05
CA GLN A 165 9.48 -3.72 -10.07
C GLN A 165 9.73 -2.56 -11.04
N MET A 166 10.29 -1.44 -10.55
CA MET A 166 10.71 -0.32 -11.39
C MET A 166 11.94 -0.65 -12.25
N GLY A 167 12.94 -1.33 -11.68
CA GLY A 167 14.18 -1.70 -12.37
C GLY A 167 13.99 -2.71 -13.49
N GLU A 168 13.13 -3.73 -13.30
CA GLU A 168 12.79 -4.71 -14.34
C GLU A 168 12.17 -4.07 -15.59
N SER A 169 11.57 -2.88 -15.46
CA SER A 169 10.98 -2.13 -16.58
C SER A 169 12.01 -1.34 -17.42
N THR A 170 13.29 -1.28 -17.01
CA THR A 170 14.37 -0.54 -17.72
C THR A 170 15.34 -1.43 -18.51
N GLU A 171 15.26 -2.76 -18.36
CA GLU A 171 16.12 -3.74 -19.07
C GLU A 171 15.47 -4.38 -20.32
N LYS A 172 14.27 -3.94 -20.74
CA LYS A 172 13.61 -4.33 -22.00
C LYS A 172 13.34 -3.13 -22.90
#